data_AF-A0A0K2SVZ5-F1
#
_entry.id   AF-A0A0K2SVZ5-F1
#
_cell.length_a   1.000
_cell.length_b   1.000
_cell.length_c   1.000
_cell.angle_alpha   90.00
_cell.angle_beta   90.00
_cell.angle_gamma   90.00
#
_symmetry.space_group_name_H-M   'P 1'
#
loop_
_entity.id
_entity.type
_entity.pdbx_description
1 polymer ?
#
loop_
_entity_poly.entity_id
_entity_poly.type
_entity_poly.pdbx_seq_one_letter_code
_entity_poly.pdbx_strand_id
1 'polypeptide(L)'
;MRRNREMNALLVLLLITACSTAEWNEHEYLRREHSLIKPYQSSGFGIPNWDFAGSTMITSNHIRLTPDTQSNTGIIWNTVPLMSQNWELHVTFKVTGTVKDLFGDGFAIWYTKDRMQGGPVFGSRDYFSGLAVIADTYS
;
A
#
# COMPACT_ATOMS: atom_id res chain seq x y z
N MET A 1 41.70 5.29 -34.32
CA MET A 1 41.09 4.16 -33.57
C MET A 1 41.17 4.31 -32.04
N ARG A 2 42.31 4.69 -31.44
CA ARG A 2 42.48 4.82 -29.97
C ARG A 2 41.62 5.90 -29.30
N ARG A 3 41.54 7.09 -29.92
CA ARG A 3 40.72 8.23 -29.45
C ARG A 3 39.23 7.91 -29.25
N ASN A 4 38.65 7.07 -30.12
CA ASN A 4 37.23 6.71 -30.04
C ASN A 4 36.96 5.73 -28.88
N ARG A 5 37.95 4.90 -28.51
CA ARG A 5 37.83 3.97 -27.37
C ARG A 5 37.88 4.73 -26.04
N GLU A 6 38.76 5.73 -25.94
CA GLU A 6 38.86 6.59 -24.76
C GLU A 6 37.60 7.45 -24.58
N MET A 7 37.06 8.01 -25.67
CA MET A 7 35.80 8.76 -25.64
C MET A 7 34.61 7.90 -25.21
N ASN A 8 34.52 6.64 -25.69
CA ASN A 8 33.47 5.72 -25.26
C ASN A 8 33.62 5.31 -23.79
N ALA A 9 34.85 5.10 -23.31
CA ALA A 9 35.11 4.80 -21.90
C ALA A 9 34.73 5.98 -20.99
N LEU A 10 35.02 7.21 -21.42
CA LEU A 10 34.61 8.43 -20.69
C LEU A 10 33.09 8.60 -20.67
N LEU A 11 32.40 8.32 -21.79
CA LEU A 11 30.94 8.34 -21.86
C LEU A 11 30.31 7.30 -20.94
N VAL A 12 30.84 6.08 -20.91
CA VAL A 12 30.36 5.02 -20.01
C VAL A 12 30.60 5.40 -18.55
N LEU A 13 31.77 5.94 -18.22
CA LEU A 13 32.07 6.41 -16.87
C LEU A 13 31.12 7.55 -16.45
N LEU A 14 30.86 8.51 -17.35
CA LEU A 14 29.93 9.61 -17.13
C LEU A 14 28.49 9.12 -16.88
N LEU A 15 28.04 8.13 -17.66
CA LEU A 15 26.71 7.51 -17.51
C LEU A 15 26.59 6.74 -16.18
N ILE A 16 27.63 6.01 -15.76
CA ILE A 16 27.65 5.32 -14.47
C ILE A 16 27.59 6.33 -13.32
N THR A 17 28.36 7.42 -13.40
CA THR A 17 28.32 8.47 -12.37
C THR A 17 26.96 9.16 -12.31
N ALA A 18 26.35 9.49 -13.46
CA ALA A 18 25.03 10.11 -13.51
C ALA A 18 23.93 9.19 -12.95
N CYS A 19 24.01 7.89 -13.23
CA CYS A 19 23.10 6.89 -12.68
C CYS A 19 23.26 6.74 -11.16
N SER A 20 24.48 6.84 -10.64
CA SER A 20 24.74 6.75 -9.18
C SER A 20 24.30 7.99 -8.40
N THR A 21 24.22 9.15 -9.05
CA THR A 21 23.72 10.41 -8.46
C THR A 21 22.24 10.65 -8.72
N ALA A 22 21.58 9.75 -9.47
CA ALA A 22 20.14 9.81 -9.65
C ALA A 22 19.45 9.39 -8.35
N GLU A 23 19.22 10.35 -7.47
CA GLU A 23 18.26 10.16 -6.39
C GLU A 23 16.86 10.05 -7.02
N TRP A 24 16.23 8.90 -6.83
CA TRP A 24 14.84 8.70 -7.21
C TRP A 24 13.99 9.66 -6.37
N ASN A 25 13.43 10.69 -7.00
CA ASN A 25 12.56 11.62 -6.30
C ASN A 25 11.18 10.97 -6.12
N GLU A 26 11.01 10.21 -5.05
CA GLU A 26 9.76 9.50 -4.70
C GLU A 26 8.54 10.44 -4.69
N HIS A 27 8.75 11.72 -4.39
CA HIS A 27 7.71 12.74 -4.35
C HIS A 27 7.11 13.08 -5.73
N GLU A 28 7.84 12.87 -6.82
CA GLU A 28 7.37 13.21 -8.17
C GLU A 28 6.32 12.21 -8.69
N TYR A 29 6.37 10.96 -8.23
CA TYR A 29 5.49 9.89 -8.68
C TYR A 29 4.34 9.60 -7.71
N LEU A 30 4.32 10.26 -6.56
CA LEU A 30 3.28 10.07 -5.55
C LEU A 30 1.89 10.45 -6.07
N ARG A 31 0.98 9.48 -6.12
CA ARG A 31 -0.43 9.69 -6.46
C ARG A 31 -1.24 9.95 -5.20
N ARG A 32 -1.53 11.23 -4.92
CA ARG A 32 -2.20 11.66 -3.69
C ARG A 32 -3.58 11.02 -3.52
N GLU A 33 -4.33 10.88 -4.62
CA GLU A 33 -5.65 10.26 -4.67
C GLU A 33 -5.65 8.77 -4.29
N HIS A 34 -4.53 8.08 -4.45
CA HIS A 34 -4.34 6.67 -4.10
C HIS A 34 -3.49 6.47 -2.84
N SER A 35 -3.29 7.53 -2.05
CA SER A 35 -2.41 7.50 -0.87
C SER A 35 -3.16 7.74 0.43
N LEU A 36 -2.72 7.06 1.49
CA LEU A 36 -3.11 7.34 2.88
C LEU A 36 -1.89 7.93 3.59
N ILE A 37 -1.90 9.23 3.87
CA ILE A 37 -0.78 9.94 4.50
C ILE A 37 -1.30 10.77 5.68
N LYS A 38 -0.56 10.75 6.80
CA LYS A 38 -0.91 11.50 8.01
C LYS A 38 -0.97 13.03 7.75
N PRO A 39 -1.83 13.76 8.47
CA PRO A 39 -2.88 13.26 9.35
C PRO A 39 -4.04 12.65 8.55
N TYR A 40 -4.52 11.47 8.94
CA TYR A 40 -5.59 10.79 8.19
C TYR A 40 -6.96 11.44 8.42
N GLN A 41 -7.20 11.94 9.63
CA GLN A 41 -8.43 12.63 9.95
C GLN A 41 -8.39 14.06 9.39
N SER A 42 -9.22 14.33 8.38
CA SER A 42 -9.46 15.69 7.89
C SER A 42 -10.49 16.41 8.77
N SER A 43 -10.63 17.72 8.61
CA SER A 43 -11.58 18.57 9.36
C SER A 43 -13.08 18.26 9.09
N GLY A 44 -13.39 17.22 8.32
CA GLY A 44 -14.74 16.75 8.01
C GLY A 44 -14.93 15.26 8.29
N PHE A 45 -16.09 14.72 7.90
CA PHE A 45 -16.43 13.31 8.07
C PHE A 45 -15.73 12.45 7.00
N GLY A 46 -14.55 11.89 7.31
CA GLY A 46 -13.89 10.85 6.51
C GLY A 46 -12.54 11.23 5.90
N ILE A 47 -11.99 10.32 5.09
CA ILE A 47 -10.72 10.49 4.37
C ILE A 47 -11.04 10.72 2.89
N PRO A 48 -10.52 11.78 2.24
CA PRO A 48 -10.76 12.00 0.82
C PRO A 48 -10.35 10.80 -0.03
N ASN A 49 -11.22 10.36 -0.94
CA ASN A 49 -11.03 9.23 -1.85
C ASN A 49 -10.98 7.83 -1.21
N TRP A 50 -11.30 7.69 0.08
CA TRP A 50 -11.27 6.39 0.75
C TRP A 50 -12.57 6.09 1.49
N ASP A 51 -13.20 4.98 1.13
CA ASP A 51 -14.35 4.42 1.86
C ASP A 51 -13.85 3.40 2.87
N PHE A 52 -14.49 3.31 4.03
CA PHE A 52 -14.15 2.33 5.07
C PHE A 52 -15.42 1.78 5.71
N ALA A 53 -15.35 0.55 6.21
CA ALA A 53 -16.48 -0.13 6.85
C ALA A 53 -16.00 -1.18 7.87
N GLY A 54 -16.97 -1.74 8.60
CA GLY A 54 -16.72 -2.75 9.62
C GLY A 54 -16.09 -2.14 10.87
N SER A 55 -15.10 -2.81 11.45
CA SER A 55 -14.38 -2.38 12.65
C SER A 55 -13.32 -1.28 12.41
N THR A 56 -13.18 -0.81 11.17
CA THR A 56 -12.16 0.19 10.81
C THR A 56 -12.35 1.48 11.59
N MET A 57 -11.29 1.89 12.29
CA MET A 57 -11.23 3.14 13.05
C MET A 57 -10.12 4.04 12.51
N ILE A 58 -10.45 5.31 12.31
CA ILE A 58 -9.52 6.32 11.80
C ILE A 58 -9.18 7.28 12.93
N THR A 59 -7.89 7.56 13.07
CA THR A 59 -7.37 8.62 13.94
C THR A 59 -6.44 9.51 13.13
N SER A 60 -6.02 10.65 13.67
CA SER A 60 -5.00 11.49 13.03
C SER A 60 -3.68 10.74 12.76
N ASN A 61 -3.33 9.74 13.57
CA ASN A 61 -2.00 9.11 13.57
C ASN A 61 -1.93 7.73 12.94
N HIS A 62 -3.04 6.99 12.87
CA HIS A 62 -3.10 5.66 12.29
C HIS A 62 -4.54 5.30 11.89
N ILE A 63 -4.63 4.33 10.99
CA ILE A 63 -5.87 3.66 10.62
C ILE A 63 -5.76 2.24 11.19
N ARG A 64 -6.73 1.86 12.03
CA ARG A 64 -6.80 0.52 12.62
C ARG A 64 -7.93 -0.24 11.95
N LEU A 65 -7.61 -1.34 11.27
CA LEU A 65 -8.61 -2.19 10.63
C LEU A 65 -9.42 -2.97 11.66
N THR A 66 -8.74 -3.67 12.58
CA THR A 66 -9.36 -4.50 13.61
C THR A 66 -8.77 -4.20 15.00
N PRO A 67 -9.59 -4.21 16.07
CA PRO A 67 -9.07 -4.27 17.44
C PRO A 67 -8.59 -5.69 17.78
N ASP A 68 -7.86 -5.81 18.90
CA ASP A 68 -7.42 -7.09 19.49
C ASP A 68 -8.60 -7.78 20.23
N THR A 69 -9.69 -8.01 19.52
CA THR A 69 -10.85 -8.79 19.99
C THR A 69 -11.34 -9.69 18.85
N GLN A 70 -12.01 -10.78 19.20
CA GLN A 70 -12.45 -11.79 18.23
C GLN A 70 -13.53 -11.25 17.28
N SER A 71 -13.65 -11.90 16.12
CA SER A 71 -14.72 -11.69 15.14
C SER A 71 -14.82 -10.26 14.61
N ASN A 72 -13.68 -9.58 14.46
CA ASN A 72 -13.61 -8.26 13.85
C ASN A 72 -13.21 -8.36 12.39
N THR A 73 -13.81 -7.49 11.58
CA THR A 73 -13.47 -7.33 10.18
C THR A 73 -13.56 -5.86 9.86
N GLY A 74 -12.46 -5.29 9.40
CA GLY A 74 -12.38 -3.91 8.97
C GLY A 74 -11.82 -3.82 7.56
N ILE A 75 -12.43 -2.97 6.75
CA ILE A 75 -11.97 -2.70 5.39
C ILE A 75 -11.79 -1.21 5.16
N ILE A 76 -10.89 -0.89 4.24
CA ILE A 76 -10.69 0.45 3.69
C ILE A 76 -10.32 0.31 2.22
N TRP A 77 -10.97 1.09 1.36
CA TRP A 77 -10.88 0.98 -0.09
C TRP A 77 -10.74 2.35 -0.74
N ASN A 78 -9.84 2.45 -1.71
CA ASN A 78 -9.76 3.63 -2.54
C ASN A 78 -10.97 3.70 -3.48
N THR A 79 -11.55 4.89 -3.63
CA THR A 79 -12.73 5.14 -4.47
C THR A 79 -12.38 5.42 -5.92
N VAL A 80 -11.12 5.80 -6.18
CA VAL A 80 -10.63 6.16 -7.51
C VAL A 80 -9.94 4.94 -8.13
N PRO A 81 -10.33 4.49 -9.34
CA PRO A 81 -9.63 3.42 -10.02
C PRO A 81 -8.18 3.82 -10.38
N LEU A 82 -7.22 2.94 -10.13
CA LEU A 82 -5.83 3.14 -10.55
C LEU A 82 -5.68 2.73 -12.03
N MET A 83 -5.45 3.73 -12.89
CA MET A 83 -5.33 3.55 -14.34
C MET A 83 -3.87 3.41 -14.82
N SER A 84 -2.90 3.59 -13.93
CA SER A 84 -1.47 3.49 -14.26
C SER A 84 -1.07 2.04 -14.58
N GLN A 85 -0.37 1.85 -15.69
CA GLN A 85 0.12 0.52 -16.09
C GLN A 85 1.18 -0.04 -15.13
N ASN A 86 2.07 0.82 -14.65
CA ASN A 86 3.10 0.49 -13.69
C ASN A 86 2.86 1.30 -12.42
N TRP A 87 2.99 0.67 -11.27
CA TRP A 87 2.77 1.29 -9.98
C TRP A 87 3.63 0.62 -8.92
N GLU A 88 3.92 1.37 -7.87
CA GLU A 88 4.62 0.94 -6.66
C GLU A 88 3.75 1.31 -5.46
N LEU A 89 3.74 0.44 -4.46
CA LEU A 89 2.96 0.67 -3.25
C LEU A 89 3.84 0.46 -2.02
N HIS A 90 4.03 1.52 -1.25
CA HIS A 90 4.71 1.48 0.04
C HIS A 90 3.68 1.42 1.17
N VAL A 91 3.70 0.32 1.95
CA VAL A 91 2.78 0.11 3.06
C VAL A 91 3.55 0.00 4.37
N THR A 92 3.37 0.99 5.24
CA THR A 92 3.82 0.91 6.63
C THR A 92 2.66 0.39 7.48
N PHE A 93 2.81 -0.82 8.01
CA PHE A 93 1.80 -1.47 8.84
C PHE A 93 2.35 -1.95 10.18
N LYS A 94 1.47 -2.29 11.10
CA LYS A 94 1.80 -2.91 12.38
C LYS A 94 0.70 -3.91 12.75
N VAL A 95 1.09 -5.15 13.05
CA VAL A 95 0.21 -6.16 13.63
C VAL A 95 0.63 -6.38 15.07
N THR A 96 -0.31 -6.33 16.00
CA THR A 96 -0.07 -6.53 17.44
C THR A 96 -1.25 -7.25 18.08
N GLY A 97 -0.96 -8.16 19.01
CA GLY A 97 -1.93 -8.78 19.89
C GLY A 97 -1.37 -8.91 21.31
N THR A 98 -2.26 -9.09 22.29
CA THR A 98 -1.90 -9.28 23.71
C THR A 98 -1.68 -10.75 24.07
N VAL A 99 -2.33 -11.67 23.36
CA VAL A 99 -2.18 -13.12 23.57
C VAL A 99 -0.99 -13.64 22.76
N LYS A 100 -0.14 -14.45 23.39
CA LYS A 100 1.10 -14.96 22.76
C LYS A 100 0.88 -16.09 21.77
N ASP A 101 -0.15 -16.93 21.99
CA ASP A 101 -0.23 -18.25 21.34
C ASP A 101 -1.45 -18.44 20.42
N LEU A 102 -2.47 -17.57 20.52
CA LEU A 102 -3.66 -17.58 19.68
C LEU A 102 -3.94 -16.17 19.16
N PHE A 103 -3.55 -15.93 17.92
CA PHE A 103 -3.76 -14.69 17.17
C PHE A 103 -4.05 -15.04 15.72
N GLY A 104 -4.79 -14.17 15.03
CA GLY A 104 -5.22 -14.42 13.65
C GLY A 104 -6.38 -13.53 13.26
N ASP A 105 -6.72 -13.41 11.98
CA ASP A 105 -6.15 -14.20 10.88
C ASP A 105 -4.97 -13.48 10.20
N GLY A 106 -5.02 -12.16 10.08
CA GLY A 106 -4.00 -11.35 9.42
C GLY A 106 -4.60 -10.17 8.67
N PHE A 107 -3.99 -9.74 7.57
CA PHE A 107 -4.56 -8.73 6.69
C PHE A 107 -4.18 -8.95 5.23
N ALA A 108 -4.90 -8.27 4.33
CA ALA A 108 -4.64 -8.33 2.90
C ALA A 108 -4.60 -6.94 2.28
N ILE A 109 -3.75 -6.77 1.28
CA ILE A 109 -3.71 -5.62 0.37
C ILE A 109 -4.34 -6.05 -0.94
N TRP A 110 -5.25 -5.23 -1.45
CA TRP A 110 -6.07 -5.56 -2.61
C TRP A 110 -5.83 -4.60 -3.77
N TYR A 111 -5.68 -5.17 -4.96
CA TYR A 111 -5.77 -4.46 -6.24
C TYR A 111 -6.77 -5.21 -7.12
N THR A 112 -8.04 -4.81 -7.05
CA THR A 112 -9.16 -5.58 -7.60
C THR A 112 -10.10 -4.72 -8.43
N LYS A 113 -10.85 -5.38 -9.32
CA LYS A 113 -11.88 -4.76 -10.16
C LYS A 113 -13.01 -4.13 -9.33
N ASP A 114 -13.46 -4.86 -8.31
CA ASP A 114 -14.55 -4.43 -7.43
C ASP A 114 -13.97 -3.99 -6.08
N ARG A 115 -14.60 -3.00 -5.44
CA ARG A 115 -14.25 -2.49 -4.10
C ARG A 115 -15.46 -2.59 -3.18
N MET A 116 -15.23 -2.49 -1.86
CA MET A 116 -16.29 -2.45 -0.85
C MET A 116 -17.23 -3.67 -0.89
N GLN A 117 -16.70 -4.83 -1.29
CA GLN A 117 -17.41 -6.10 -1.25
C GLN A 117 -16.88 -6.92 -0.08
N GLY A 118 -17.66 -7.01 1.00
CA GLY A 118 -17.29 -7.82 2.17
C GLY A 118 -17.32 -9.31 1.87
N GLY A 119 -16.57 -10.10 2.63
CA GLY A 119 -16.59 -11.55 2.51
C GLY A 119 -15.55 -12.26 3.38
N PRO A 120 -15.38 -13.58 3.18
CA PRO A 120 -14.61 -14.42 4.09
C PRO A 120 -13.08 -14.30 3.91
N VAL A 121 -12.59 -13.64 2.86
CA VAL A 121 -11.15 -13.59 2.56
C VAL A 121 -10.56 -12.31 3.15
N PHE A 122 -10.06 -12.37 4.39
CA PHE A 122 -9.48 -11.22 5.12
C PHE A 122 -10.39 -9.97 5.05
N GLY A 123 -11.70 -10.19 5.14
CA GLY A 123 -12.73 -9.14 5.08
C GLY A 123 -13.25 -8.76 3.70
N SER A 124 -12.71 -9.33 2.63
CA SER A 124 -13.15 -9.10 1.24
C SER A 124 -13.83 -10.34 0.64
N ARG A 125 -14.56 -10.13 -0.46
CA ARG A 125 -15.25 -11.19 -1.19
C ARG A 125 -14.28 -12.26 -1.71
N ASP A 126 -14.78 -13.49 -1.77
CA ASP A 126 -14.17 -14.56 -2.54
C ASP A 126 -14.40 -14.36 -4.06
N TYR A 127 -13.71 -15.19 -4.86
CA TYR A 127 -13.78 -15.17 -6.33
C TYR A 127 -13.56 -13.77 -6.96
N PHE A 128 -12.61 -13.01 -6.41
CA PHE A 128 -12.26 -11.68 -6.89
C PHE A 128 -11.49 -11.72 -8.20
N SER A 129 -11.51 -10.60 -8.94
CA SER A 129 -10.68 -10.40 -10.14
C SER A 129 -9.64 -9.34 -9.84
N GLY A 130 -8.36 -9.73 -9.84
CA GLY A 130 -7.25 -8.84 -9.58
C GLY A 130 -6.11 -9.53 -8.83
N LEU A 131 -5.45 -8.78 -7.96
CA LEU A 131 -4.33 -9.21 -7.13
C LEU A 131 -4.67 -9.02 -5.65
N ALA A 132 -4.25 -10.00 -4.84
CA ALA A 132 -4.24 -9.90 -3.39
C ALA A 132 -2.85 -10.23 -2.87
N VAL A 133 -2.34 -9.42 -1.95
CA VAL A 133 -1.13 -9.72 -1.16
C VAL A 133 -1.58 -9.96 0.26
N ILE A 134 -1.44 -11.19 0.73
CA ILE A 134 -1.95 -11.64 2.03
C ILE A 134 -0.79 -11.78 3.00
N ALA A 135 -0.91 -11.12 4.14
CA ALA A 135 -0.07 -11.32 5.31
C ALA A 135 -0.86 -12.16 6.32
N ASP A 136 -0.74 -13.47 6.18
CA ASP A 136 -1.36 -14.44 7.08
C ASP A 136 -0.50 -14.59 8.35
N THR A 137 -1.15 -14.57 9.50
CA THR A 137 -0.50 -14.66 10.81
C THR A 137 -0.86 -15.95 11.55
N TYR A 138 -1.81 -16.73 11.04
CA TYR A 138 -2.22 -18.00 11.61
C TYR A 138 -1.69 -19.16 10.75
N SER A 139 -1.33 -20.29 11.37
CA SER A 139 -0.77 -21.47 10.68
C SER A 139 -1.28 -22.75 11.31
#